data_AF-A0A0F9Q555-F1
#
_entry.id   AF-A0A0F9Q555-F1
#
_cell.length_a   1.000
_cell.length_b   1.000
_cell.length_c   1.000
_cell.angle_alpha   90.00
_cell.angle_beta   90.00
_cell.angle_gamma   90.00
#
_symmetry.space_group_name_H-M   'P 1'
#
loop_
_entity.id
_entity.type
_entity.pdbx_description
1 polymer ?
#
loop_
_entity_poly.entity_id
_entity_poly.type
_entity_poly.pdbx_seq_one_letter_code
_entity_poly.pdbx_strand_id
1 'polypeptide(L)'
;MGIRHFYNNLIDLDPNKSIIFNFESIAKHVYLFPGGNEGKPAKDIENLMLNNKRNLTIPHFNTKRVFGTHSDGGFLGDRGFQGYGIGEVEAYAYMLTPNDTIDKIDTQLLEKLCLVLTDALKDHDSNFFK
;
A
#
# COMPACT_ATOMS: atom_id res chain seq x y z
N MET A 1 11.29 12.37 -2.57
CA MET A 1 12.07 13.29 -1.67
C MET A 1 11.29 13.67 -0.43
N GLY A 2 9.98 13.94 -0.53
CA GLY A 2 9.12 14.25 0.61
C GLY A 2 9.21 13.22 1.75
N ILE A 3 9.11 11.92 1.44
CA ILE A 3 9.21 10.88 2.47
C ILE A 3 10.54 10.89 3.24
N ARG A 4 11.63 11.26 2.56
CA ARG A 4 12.97 11.28 3.18
C ARG A 4 13.06 12.40 4.20
N HIS A 5 12.52 13.55 3.85
CA HIS A 5 12.42 14.68 4.77
C HIS A 5 11.45 14.37 5.91
N PHE A 6 10.27 13.81 5.60
CA PHE A 6 9.28 13.41 6.61
C PHE A 6 9.85 12.40 7.61
N TYR A 7 10.54 11.36 7.14
CA TYR A 7 11.18 10.36 7.98
C TYR A 7 12.19 10.95 8.97
N ASN A 8 12.97 11.95 8.56
CA ASN A 8 13.90 12.63 9.46
C ASN A 8 13.20 13.43 10.56
N ASN A 9 11.91 13.76 10.40
CA ASN A 9 11.10 14.47 11.40
C ASN A 9 10.25 13.51 12.26
N LEU A 10 10.23 12.21 11.95
CA LEU A 10 9.55 11.21 12.77
C LEU A 10 10.41 10.90 14.00
N ILE A 11 10.11 11.56 15.11
CA ILE A 11 10.71 11.27 16.41
C ILE A 11 9.90 10.12 17.02
N ASP A 12 10.59 9.07 17.52
CA ASP A 12 10.00 7.94 18.27
C ASP A 12 9.11 6.94 17.51
N LEU A 13 9.19 6.84 16.18
CA LEU A 13 8.50 5.77 15.46
C LEU A 13 9.24 4.42 15.59
N ASP A 14 8.61 3.42 16.21
CA ASP A 14 9.13 2.04 16.27
C ASP A 14 8.72 1.26 15.01
N PRO A 15 9.66 0.89 14.12
CA PRO A 15 9.34 0.18 12.88
C PRO A 15 8.67 -1.19 13.10
N ASN A 16 8.89 -1.83 14.26
CA ASN A 16 8.28 -3.13 14.57
C ASN A 16 6.83 -3.02 15.05
N LYS A 17 6.41 -1.82 15.48
CA LYS A 17 5.04 -1.53 15.94
C LYS A 17 4.25 -0.70 14.94
N SER A 18 4.88 -0.30 13.84
CA SER A 18 4.28 0.56 12.83
C SER A 18 3.97 -0.25 11.58
N ILE A 19 2.81 -0.01 10.98
CA ILE A 19 2.44 -0.58 9.68
C ILE A 19 2.37 0.57 8.67
N ILE A 20 2.99 0.38 7.51
CA ILE A 20 2.97 1.36 6.42
C ILE A 20 2.05 0.88 5.30
N PHE A 21 1.25 1.80 4.77
CA PHE A 21 0.51 1.60 3.53
C PHE A 21 0.92 2.69 2.55
N ASN A 22 1.57 2.29 1.46
CA ASN A 22 1.97 3.21 0.40
C ASN A 22 1.00 3.07 -0.77
N PHE A 23 0.22 4.10 -1.05
CA PHE A 23 -0.70 4.12 -2.19
C PHE A 23 -0.01 4.76 -3.39
N GLU A 24 0.09 4.02 -4.49
CA GLU A 24 0.78 4.48 -5.70
C GLU A 24 -0.03 4.10 -6.93
N SER A 25 -0.57 5.12 -7.61
CA SER A 25 -1.18 5.02 -8.93
C SER A 25 -2.21 3.90 -9.07
N ILE A 26 -3.35 4.09 -8.40
CA ILE A 26 -4.51 3.18 -8.44
C ILE A 26 -5.59 3.82 -9.30
N ALA A 27 -6.16 3.06 -10.24
CA ALA A 27 -7.23 3.56 -11.09
C ALA A 27 -8.40 2.60 -11.24
N LYS A 28 -8.22 1.44 -11.86
CA LYS A 28 -9.28 0.46 -12.18
C LYS A 28 -9.07 -0.89 -11.51
N HIS A 29 -7.87 -1.17 -11.03
CA HIS A 29 -7.54 -2.39 -10.31
C HIS A 29 -6.74 -2.06 -9.07
N VAL A 30 -6.73 -2.97 -8.10
CA VAL A 30 -5.93 -2.82 -6.89
C VAL A 30 -5.09 -4.07 -6.74
N TYR A 31 -3.77 -3.89 -6.65
CA TYR A 31 -2.84 -4.94 -6.31
C TYR A 31 -2.17 -4.62 -4.99
N LEU A 32 -1.94 -5.67 -4.20
CA LEU A 32 -0.96 -5.62 -3.12
C LEU A 32 0.40 -5.93 -3.72
N PHE A 33 1.33 -5.00 -3.60
CA PHE A 33 2.73 -5.26 -3.84
C PHE A 33 3.30 -5.74 -2.52
N PRO A 34 3.50 -7.08 -2.35
CA PRO A 34 4.33 -7.54 -1.26
C PRO A 34 5.67 -6.87 -1.50
N GLY A 35 6.10 -6.09 -0.52
CA GLY A 35 7.37 -5.43 -0.64
C GLY A 35 8.42 -6.44 -1.05
N GLY A 36 9.27 -6.09 -2.02
CA GLY A 36 10.52 -6.81 -2.23
C GLY A 36 11.38 -6.66 -0.97
N ASN A 37 12.50 -5.95 -1.04
CA ASN A 37 13.10 -5.42 0.20
C ASN A 37 12.25 -4.31 0.86
N GLU A 38 11.01 -4.09 0.43
CA GLU A 38 10.12 -3.06 0.98
C GLU A 38 9.42 -3.59 2.24
N GLY A 39 10.21 -3.84 3.29
CA GLY A 39 9.69 -4.10 4.62
C GLY A 39 9.21 -5.54 4.88
N LYS A 40 8.99 -5.86 6.15
CA LYS A 40 8.42 -7.16 6.53
C LYS A 40 6.91 -7.18 6.20
N PRO A 41 6.34 -8.27 5.69
CA PRO A 41 4.90 -8.34 5.46
C PRO A 41 4.14 -8.23 6.80
N ALA A 42 3.17 -7.33 6.87
CA ALA A 42 2.24 -7.22 8.00
C ALA A 42 1.11 -8.25 7.81
N LYS A 43 1.42 -9.54 8.02
CA LYS A 43 0.55 -10.68 7.65
C LYS A 43 -0.86 -10.60 8.25
N ASP A 44 -0.99 -10.08 9.46
CA ASP A 44 -2.29 -10.03 10.13
C ASP A 44 -3.26 -9.11 9.41
N ILE A 45 -2.81 -7.91 9.03
CA ILE A 45 -3.65 -6.95 8.29
C ILE A 45 -3.79 -7.33 6.82
N GLU A 46 -2.78 -7.95 6.22
CA GLU A 46 -2.85 -8.54 4.88
C GLU A 46 -4.01 -9.54 4.77
N ASN A 47 -4.09 -10.48 5.72
CA ASN A 47 -5.16 -11.47 5.74
C ASN A 47 -6.55 -10.84 5.85
N LEU A 48 -6.69 -9.74 6.59
CA LEU A 48 -7.94 -9.01 6.71
C LEU A 48 -8.31 -8.31 5.40
N MET A 49 -7.33 -7.72 4.69
CA MET A 49 -7.55 -7.10 3.39
C MET A 49 -7.89 -8.14 2.31
N LEU A 50 -7.19 -9.27 2.26
CA LEU A 50 -7.42 -10.33 1.27
C LEU A 50 -8.77 -11.04 1.47
N ASN A 51 -9.16 -11.26 2.72
CA ASN A 51 -10.42 -11.93 3.09
C ASN A 51 -11.53 -10.94 3.44
N ASN A 52 -11.49 -9.73 2.85
CA ASN A 52 -12.43 -8.68 3.17
C ASN A 52 -13.88 -9.07 2.85
N LYS A 53 -14.83 -8.56 3.66
CA LYS A 53 -16.28 -8.81 3.49
C LYS A 53 -16.91 -7.93 2.40
N ARG A 54 -16.12 -7.09 1.74
CA ARG A 54 -16.59 -6.11 0.76
C ARG A 54 -16.57 -6.67 -0.66
N ASN A 55 -16.15 -7.91 -0.89
CA ASN A 55 -15.99 -8.48 -2.23
C ASN A 55 -15.07 -7.61 -3.11
N LEU A 56 -13.97 -7.11 -2.55
CA LEU A 56 -12.90 -6.49 -3.33
C LEU A 56 -11.79 -7.53 -3.54
N THR A 57 -11.45 -7.82 -4.79
CA THR A 57 -10.33 -8.70 -5.09
C THR A 57 -9.05 -7.88 -5.11
N ILE A 58 -8.11 -8.20 -4.21
CA ILE A 58 -6.82 -7.51 -4.10
C ILE A 58 -5.69 -8.55 -4.25
N PRO A 59 -5.36 -8.98 -5.47
CA PRO A 59 -4.35 -10.01 -5.66
C PRO A 59 -2.96 -9.48 -5.32
N HIS A 60 -2.07 -10.39 -4.93
CA HIS A 60 -0.64 -10.07 -4.81
C HIS A 60 -0.02 -9.94 -6.19
N PHE A 61 0.70 -8.84 -6.41
CA PHE A 61 1.56 -8.67 -7.56
C PHE A 61 3.01 -8.95 -7.17
N ASN A 62 3.40 -10.22 -7.30
CA ASN A 62 4.77 -10.65 -7.04
C ASN A 62 5.70 -10.17 -8.16
N THR A 63 6.37 -9.05 -7.95
CA THR A 63 7.44 -8.57 -8.82
C THR A 63 8.74 -8.45 -8.05
N LYS A 64 9.85 -8.88 -8.66
CA LYS A 64 11.17 -8.52 -8.15
C LYS A 64 11.35 -7.04 -8.44
N ARG A 65 11.50 -6.21 -7.40
CA ARG A 65 11.81 -4.78 -7.52
C ARG A 65 12.89 -4.60 -8.57
N VAL A 66 12.56 -3.97 -9.69
CA VAL A 66 13.55 -3.67 -10.74
C VAL A 66 14.53 -2.67 -10.14
N PHE A 67 15.82 -2.92 -10.28
CA PHE A 67 16.87 -2.05 -9.74
C PHE A 67 16.64 -0.60 -10.21
N GLY A 68 16.46 0.33 -9.27
CA GLY A 68 16.18 1.74 -9.58
C GLY A 68 14.70 2.16 -9.51
N THR A 69 13.76 1.30 -9.15
CA THR A 69 12.40 1.75 -8.76
C THR A 69 12.43 2.35 -7.36
N HIS A 70 11.88 3.56 -7.21
CA HIS A 70 11.92 4.33 -5.97
C HIS A 70 10.49 4.75 -5.61
N SER A 71 9.84 4.00 -4.73
CA SER A 71 8.59 4.41 -4.08
C SER A 71 8.88 4.93 -2.68
N ASP A 72 7.95 5.72 -2.14
CA ASP A 72 8.02 6.17 -0.75
C ASP A 72 7.90 4.97 0.22
N GLY A 73 7.08 3.97 -0.14
CA GLY A 73 6.99 2.68 0.55
C GLY A 73 8.31 1.91 0.57
N GLY A 74 9.02 1.85 -0.56
CA GLY A 74 10.33 1.18 -0.64
C GLY A 74 11.39 1.83 0.25
N PHE A 75 11.41 3.16 0.31
CA PHE A 75 12.31 3.89 1.20
C PHE A 75 12.10 3.57 2.69
N LEU A 76 10.84 3.44 3.12
CA LEU A 76 10.48 3.06 4.50
C LEU A 76 10.72 1.56 4.74
N GLY A 77 10.42 0.71 3.77
CA GLY A 77 10.67 -0.73 3.87
C GLY A 77 12.15 -1.08 4.02
N ASP A 78 13.03 -0.36 3.31
CA ASP A 78 14.50 -0.46 3.46
C ASP A 78 14.99 -0.08 4.88
N ARG A 79 14.13 0.52 5.71
CA ARG A 79 14.38 0.87 7.13
C ARG A 79 13.70 -0.06 8.13
N GLY A 80 13.16 -1.19 7.65
CA GLY A 80 12.61 -2.25 8.49
C GLY A 80 11.16 -2.06 8.92
N PHE A 81 10.46 -1.05 8.37
CA PHE A 81 9.01 -0.96 8.55
C PHE A 81 8.32 -2.17 7.94
N GLN A 82 7.19 -2.58 8.51
CA GLN A 82 6.32 -3.58 7.91
C GLN A 82 5.18 -2.91 7.14
N GLY A 83 4.70 -3.54 6.07
CA GLY A 83 3.60 -2.96 5.29
C GLY A 83 3.52 -3.41 3.85
N TYR A 84 2.73 -2.68 3.07
CA TYR A 84 2.45 -2.98 1.67
C TYR A 84 2.40 -1.72 0.80
N GLY A 85 2.86 -1.88 -0.44
CA GLY A 85 2.45 -1.00 -1.53
C GLY A 85 1.08 -1.43 -2.04
N ILE A 86 0.20 -0.46 -2.32
CA ILE A 86 -1.10 -0.67 -2.93
C ILE A 86 -1.13 0.17 -4.21
N GLY A 87 -1.32 -0.47 -5.36
CA GLY A 87 -1.19 0.20 -6.64
C GLY A 87 -1.77 -0.57 -7.82
N GLU A 88 -1.57 -0.03 -9.03
CA GLU A 88 -1.96 -0.66 -10.29
C GLU A 88 -0.82 -0.59 -11.31
N VAL A 89 -0.43 -1.74 -11.88
CA VAL A 89 0.68 -1.79 -12.85
C VAL A 89 0.24 -1.19 -14.19
N GLU A 90 -1.01 -1.41 -14.56
CA GLU A 90 -1.64 -0.89 -15.76
C GLU A 90 -1.72 0.65 -15.73
N ALA A 91 -1.72 1.25 -14.53
CA ALA A 91 -1.75 2.70 -14.39
C ALA A 91 -0.49 3.39 -14.91
N TYR A 92 0.64 2.69 -14.91
CA TYR A 92 1.90 3.21 -15.44
C TYR A 92 1.84 3.48 -16.95
N ALA A 93 0.87 2.93 -17.68
CA ALA A 93 0.72 3.17 -19.12
C ALA A 93 0.35 4.62 -19.47
N TYR A 94 -0.21 5.38 -18.53
CA TYR A 94 -0.61 6.77 -18.74
C TYR A 94 0.04 7.76 -17.75
N MET A 95 0.64 7.27 -16.66
CA MET A 95 1.35 8.10 -15.69
C MET A 95 2.42 8.97 -16.34
N LEU A 96 2.55 10.22 -15.87
CA LEU A 96 3.51 11.21 -16.40
C LEU A 96 3.26 11.59 -17.88
N THR A 97 2.04 11.37 -18.38
CA THR A 97 1.61 11.80 -19.71
C THR A 97 0.39 12.70 -19.62
N PRO A 98 0.03 13.44 -20.68
CA PRO A 98 -1.24 14.17 -20.74
C PRO A 98 -2.49 13.28 -20.63
N ASN A 99 -2.35 11.96 -20.73
CA ASN A 99 -3.45 10.99 -20.58
C ASN A 99 -3.65 10.53 -19.12
N ASP A 100 -2.86 11.05 -18.18
CA ASP A 100 -3.05 10.86 -16.74
C ASP A 100 -4.22 11.70 -16.25
N THR A 101 -5.43 11.23 -16.55
CA THR A 101 -6.67 12.00 -16.45
C THR A 101 -7.76 11.23 -15.69
N ILE A 102 -8.71 11.97 -15.12
CA ILE A 102 -9.74 11.43 -14.21
C ILE A 102 -10.65 10.37 -14.85
N ASP A 103 -10.78 10.33 -16.18
CA ASP A 103 -11.57 9.31 -16.89
C ASP A 103 -10.95 7.91 -16.82
N LYS A 104 -9.70 7.80 -16.36
CA LYS A 104 -9.07 6.51 -16.10
C LYS A 104 -9.44 5.93 -14.74
N ILE A 105 -10.00 6.74 -13.83
CA ILE A 105 -10.24 6.37 -12.44
C ILE A 105 -11.61 5.71 -12.26
N ASP A 106 -11.64 4.57 -11.58
CA ASP A 106 -12.85 3.95 -11.03
C ASP A 106 -13.04 4.41 -9.58
N THR A 107 -13.95 5.37 -9.37
CA THR A 107 -14.22 5.91 -8.04
C THR A 107 -14.90 4.91 -7.11
N GLN A 108 -15.67 3.95 -7.64
CA GLN A 108 -16.33 2.93 -6.82
C GLN A 108 -15.31 1.93 -6.28
N LEU A 109 -14.32 1.57 -7.11
CA LEU A 109 -13.18 0.77 -6.67
C LEU A 109 -12.39 1.47 -5.56
N LEU A 110 -12.08 2.77 -5.72
CA LEU A 110 -11.35 3.54 -4.70
C LEU A 110 -12.13 3.64 -3.38
N GLU A 111 -13.43 3.91 -3.45
CA GLU A 111 -14.29 3.93 -2.26
C GLU A 111 -14.26 2.57 -1.54
N LYS A 112 -14.39 1.48 -2.31
CA LYS A 112 -14.37 0.12 -1.79
C LYS A 112 -13.03 -0.22 -1.13
N LEU A 113 -11.91 0.20 -1.71
CA LEU A 113 -10.58 0.04 -1.13
C LEU A 113 -10.46 0.77 0.22
N CYS A 114 -10.91 2.02 0.29
CA CYS A 114 -10.92 2.79 1.55
C CYS A 114 -11.73 2.07 2.63
N LEU A 115 -12.90 1.52 2.28
CA LEU A 115 -13.74 0.77 3.20
C LEU A 115 -13.07 -0.53 3.67
N VAL A 116 -12.43 -1.29 2.77
CA VAL A 116 -11.68 -2.50 3.12
C VAL A 116 -10.56 -2.19 4.10
N LEU A 117 -9.76 -1.15 3.84
CA LEU A 117 -8.67 -0.75 4.73
C LEU A 117 -9.18 -0.29 6.09
N THR A 118 -10.26 0.49 6.10
CA THR A 118 -10.89 0.95 7.35
C THR A 118 -11.38 -0.23 8.18
N ASP A 119 -12.04 -1.21 7.56
CA ASP A 119 -12.52 -2.41 8.25
C ASP A 119 -11.33 -3.25 8.76
N ALA A 120 -10.29 -3.44 7.95
CA ALA A 120 -9.09 -4.20 8.33
C ALA A 120 -8.31 -3.54 9.48
N LEU A 121 -8.17 -2.21 9.48
CA LEU A 121 -7.53 -1.47 10.57
C LEU A 121 -8.33 -1.59 11.87
N LYS A 122 -9.66 -1.44 11.82
CA LYS A 122 -10.54 -1.61 12.98
C LYS A 122 -10.43 -3.00 13.59
N ASP A 123 -10.45 -4.03 12.75
CA ASP A 123 -10.35 -5.42 13.19
C ASP A 123 -8.94 -5.71 13.77
N HIS A 124 -7.89 -5.16 13.16
CA HIS A 124 -6.52 -5.28 13.67
C HIS A 124 -6.36 -4.63 15.06
N ASP A 125 -6.82 -3.39 15.21
CA ASP A 125 -6.76 -2.66 16.49
C ASP A 125 -7.57 -3.38 17.58
N SER A 126 -8.77 -3.87 17.24
CA SER A 126 -9.64 -4.58 18.18
C SER A 126 -9.04 -5.89 18.69
N ASN A 127 -8.18 -6.54 17.90
CA ASN A 127 -7.46 -7.75 18.31
C ASN A 127 -6.20 -7.45 19.14
N PHE A 128 -5.67 -6.23 19.05
CA PHE A 128 -4.49 -5.80 19.81
C PHE A 128 -4.80 -5.43 21.27
N PHE A 129 -6.06 -5.13 21.59
CA PHE A 129 -6.53 -4.80 22.95
C PHE A 129 -7.14 -5.99 23.72
N LYS A 130 -6.95 -7.22 23.25
CA LYS A 130 -7.29 -8.46 23.97
C LYS A 130 -6.03 -9.12 24.52
#